data_AF-A0A9E4KH65-F1
#
_entry.id   AF-A0A9E4KH65-F1
#
_cell.length_a   1.000
_cell.length_b   1.000
_cell.length_c   1.000
_cell.angle_alpha   90.00
_cell.angle_beta   90.00
_cell.angle_gamma   90.00
#
_symmetry.space_group_name_H-M   'P 1'
#
loop_
_entity.id
_entity.type
_entity.pdbx_description
1 polymer ?
#
loop_
_entity_poly.entity_id
_entity_poly.type
_entity_poly.pdbx_seq_one_letter_code
_entity_poly.pdbx_strand_id
1 'polypeptide(L)'
;MRLSSAIMRVGAAAALAFLPLGSSGQEAGTGSPFAGTWRGVLDTGPASITVIFRIGEADGGLVGSFDSPDQGAFDIAISSIRATAGDGADSVFIESQAVQGSFAGELSEDRMKIVGTWSQGIELPLELVRQPNDESPAAARDGFVPPARHE
;
A
#
# COMPACT_ATOMS: atom_id res chain seq x y z
N MET A 1 -3.41 1.09 64.32
CA MET A 1 -4.18 1.67 65.44
C MET A 1 -4.84 2.95 64.92
N ARG A 2 -6.19 2.97 64.85
CA ARG A 2 -7.08 4.15 64.65
C ARG A 2 -6.97 4.85 63.26
N LEU A 3 -8.01 5.34 62.59
CA LEU A 3 -9.49 5.27 62.65
C LEU A 3 -10.03 6.08 61.43
N SER A 4 -11.35 5.98 61.20
CA SER A 4 -12.24 6.90 60.44
C SER A 4 -12.45 6.57 58.97
N SER A 5 -13.63 6.64 58.35
CA SER A 5 -15.05 6.83 58.73
C SER A 5 -15.84 6.51 57.44
N ALA A 6 -16.76 5.56 57.44
CA ALA A 6 -18.22 5.76 57.38
C ALA A 6 -18.71 6.77 56.32
N ILE A 7 -19.50 6.32 55.33
CA ILE A 7 -20.66 6.97 54.64
C ILE A 7 -21.23 5.87 53.70
N MET A 8 -22.30 5.19 54.09
CA MET A 8 -23.72 5.47 53.81
C MET A 8 -24.22 4.79 52.53
N ARG A 9 -25.21 3.91 52.71
CA ARG A 9 -25.91 3.17 51.68
C ARG A 9 -26.93 4.07 50.97
N VAL A 10 -26.86 4.09 49.64
CA VAL A 10 -27.96 4.41 48.70
C VAL A 10 -27.69 3.46 47.53
N GLY A 11 -28.59 2.70 46.94
CA GLY A 11 -30.04 2.64 46.87
C GLY A 11 -30.29 1.84 45.57
N ALA A 12 -31.22 0.90 45.60
CA ALA A 12 -31.45 -0.05 44.52
C ALA A 12 -31.88 0.60 43.20
N ALA A 13 -31.43 0.05 42.07
CA ALA A 13 -32.25 -0.13 40.87
C ALA A 13 -31.52 -1.07 39.90
N ALA A 14 -32.11 -2.25 39.69
CA ALA A 14 -31.77 -3.13 38.57
C ALA A 14 -32.35 -2.54 37.28
N ALA A 15 -31.53 -2.42 36.23
CA ALA A 15 -31.99 -2.48 34.85
C ALA A 15 -30.81 -2.88 33.96
N LEU A 16 -30.94 -4.07 33.39
CA LEU A 16 -30.09 -4.65 32.35
C LEU A 16 -30.16 -3.82 31.07
N ALA A 17 -29.02 -3.33 30.58
CA ALA A 17 -28.76 -3.11 29.15
C ALA A 17 -27.30 -2.69 28.95
N PHE A 18 -26.37 -3.65 28.98
CA PHE A 18 -25.07 -3.48 28.33
C PHE A 18 -25.28 -3.71 26.83
N LEU A 19 -25.35 -2.62 26.05
CA LEU A 19 -25.18 -2.70 24.60
C LEU A 19 -23.68 -2.51 24.31
N PRO A 20 -22.94 -3.53 23.87
CA PRO A 20 -21.68 -3.29 23.20
C PRO A 20 -22.00 -2.67 21.84
N LEU A 21 -21.81 -1.35 21.70
CA LEU A 21 -21.67 -0.76 20.37
C LEU A 21 -20.42 -1.36 19.76
N GLY A 22 -20.62 -2.00 18.61
CA GLY A 22 -19.78 -3.05 18.07
C GLY A 22 -18.31 -2.68 17.98
N SER A 23 -17.48 -3.69 18.26
CA SER A 23 -16.17 -3.80 17.63
C SER A 23 -16.38 -3.75 16.13
N SER A 24 -16.15 -2.60 15.51
CA SER A 24 -15.75 -2.58 14.11
C SER A 24 -14.42 -3.31 14.08
N GLY A 25 -14.46 -4.58 13.67
CA GLY A 25 -13.26 -5.32 13.32
C GLY A 25 -12.50 -4.46 12.33
N GLN A 26 -11.36 -3.94 12.76
CA GLN A 26 -10.30 -3.60 11.84
C GLN A 26 -9.84 -4.94 11.27
N GLU A 27 -10.49 -5.38 10.19
CA GLU A 27 -9.97 -6.42 9.32
C GLU A 27 -8.73 -5.83 8.65
N ALA A 28 -7.63 -5.74 9.40
CA ALA A 28 -6.31 -5.55 8.82
C ALA A 28 -6.07 -6.77 7.93
N GLY A 29 -5.96 -6.49 6.63
CA GLY A 29 -6.23 -7.42 5.54
C GLY A 29 -5.52 -8.77 5.63
N THR A 30 -6.21 -9.80 5.15
CA THR A 30 -5.62 -11.09 4.75
C THR A 30 -4.92 -10.91 3.40
N GLY A 31 -4.06 -9.91 3.31
CA GLY A 31 -3.39 -9.51 2.08
C GLY A 31 -1.95 -9.16 2.38
N SER A 32 -1.12 -9.31 1.37
CA SER A 32 0.30 -9.02 1.44
C SER A 32 0.53 -7.58 1.91
N PRO A 33 1.50 -7.31 2.81
CA PRO A 33 1.76 -5.96 3.27
C PRO A 33 2.25 -5.03 2.16
N PHE A 34 2.66 -5.58 1.02
CA PHE A 34 3.05 -4.84 -0.18
C PHE A 34 1.88 -4.51 -1.11
N ALA A 35 0.70 -5.10 -0.92
CA ALA A 35 -0.46 -4.76 -1.73
C ALA A 35 -0.88 -3.30 -1.50
N GLY A 36 -1.26 -2.62 -2.58
CA GLY A 36 -1.65 -1.21 -2.60
C GLY A 36 -0.89 -0.38 -3.63
N THR A 37 -1.15 0.93 -3.60
CA THR A 37 -0.51 1.90 -4.49
C THR A 37 0.64 2.60 -3.77
N TRP A 38 1.79 2.61 -4.42
CA TRP A 38 3.05 3.12 -3.93
C TRP A 38 3.59 4.17 -4.87
N ARG A 39 3.87 5.37 -4.36
CA ARG A 39 4.39 6.47 -5.16
C ARG A 39 5.76 6.89 -4.68
N GLY A 40 6.69 7.08 -5.59
CA GLY A 40 8.01 7.66 -5.31
C GLY A 40 8.43 8.68 -6.34
N VAL A 41 9.57 9.29 -6.07
CA VAL A 41 10.24 10.21 -7.00
C VAL A 41 11.68 9.73 -7.16
N LEU A 42 12.03 9.38 -8.40
CA LEU A 42 13.40 9.06 -8.79
C LEU A 42 14.13 10.35 -9.14
N ASP A 43 15.23 10.62 -8.43
CA ASP A 43 16.16 11.64 -8.86
C ASP A 43 17.18 11.03 -9.81
N THR A 44 17.22 11.53 -11.05
CA THR A 44 18.20 11.07 -12.05
C THR A 44 19.43 11.98 -12.14
N GLY A 45 19.42 13.11 -11.41
CA GLY A 45 20.36 14.21 -11.55
C GLY A 45 19.81 15.38 -12.40
N PRO A 46 19.63 15.24 -13.72
CA PRO A 46 19.12 16.32 -14.56
C PRO A 46 17.60 16.51 -14.46
N ALA A 47 16.87 15.51 -13.97
CA ALA A 47 15.42 15.55 -13.81
C ALA A 47 14.97 14.66 -12.63
N SER A 48 13.79 14.96 -12.09
CA SER A 48 13.12 14.13 -11.09
C SER A 48 11.86 13.53 -11.69
N ILE A 49 11.77 12.20 -11.71
CA ILE A 49 10.71 11.45 -12.37
C ILE A 49 9.80 10.84 -11.32
N THR A 50 8.49 11.08 -11.42
CA THR A 50 7.52 10.40 -10.55
C THR A 50 7.31 8.98 -11.04
N VAL A 51 7.30 8.03 -10.10
CA VAL A 51 6.98 6.62 -10.34
C VAL A 51 5.85 6.16 -9.44
N ILE A 52 4.96 5.33 -9.99
CA ILE A 52 3.82 4.76 -9.29
C ILE A 52 3.81 3.26 -9.54
N PHE A 53 3.81 2.47 -8.47
CA PHE A 53 3.61 1.03 -8.51
C PHE A 53 2.23 0.72 -7.92
N ARG A 54 1.42 -0.01 -8.67
CA ARG A 54 0.14 -0.53 -8.17
C ARG A 54 0.28 -2.03 -8.03
N ILE A 55 0.28 -2.49 -6.79
CA ILE A 55 0.50 -3.89 -6.46
C ILE A 55 -0.82 -4.47 -5.96
N GLY A 56 -1.29 -5.53 -6.62
CA GLY A 56 -2.44 -6.32 -6.22
C GLY A 56 -2.05 -7.77 -5.99
N GLU A 57 -3.04 -8.59 -5.64
CA GLU A 57 -2.88 -10.01 -5.41
C GLU A 57 -3.71 -10.80 -6.42
N ALA A 58 -3.11 -11.83 -7.02
CA ALA A 58 -3.76 -12.74 -7.94
C ALA A 58 -3.17 -14.15 -7.78
N ASP A 59 -4.03 -15.17 -7.76
CA ASP A 59 -3.64 -16.59 -7.68
C ASP A 59 -2.65 -16.92 -6.55
N GLY A 60 -2.74 -16.22 -5.41
CA GLY A 60 -1.86 -16.39 -4.25
C GLY A 60 -0.47 -15.76 -4.39
N GLY A 61 -0.24 -14.96 -5.44
CA GLY A 61 0.97 -14.17 -5.66
C GLY A 61 0.68 -12.68 -5.85
N LEU A 62 1.76 -11.90 -5.98
CA LEU A 62 1.68 -10.46 -6.23
C LEU A 62 1.76 -10.17 -7.73
N VAL A 63 0.87 -9.30 -8.19
CA VAL A 63 0.84 -8.78 -9.56
C VAL A 63 0.74 -7.26 -9.51
N GLY A 64 1.03 -6.58 -10.62
CA GLY A 64 0.88 -5.13 -10.62
C GLY A 64 1.25 -4.45 -11.92
N SER A 65 1.12 -3.12 -11.88
CA SER A 65 1.53 -2.24 -12.95
C SER A 65 2.39 -1.09 -12.42
N PHE A 66 3.14 -0.51 -13.36
CA PHE A 66 4.05 0.62 -13.16
C PHE A 66 3.62 1.77 -14.07
N ASP A 67 3.67 2.98 -13.53
CA ASP A 67 3.46 4.22 -14.27
C ASP A 67 4.59 5.21 -14.01
N SER A 68 4.93 5.95 -15.04
CA SER A 68 5.76 7.15 -14.98
C SER A 68 5.07 8.28 -15.76
N PRO A 69 4.21 9.08 -15.10
CA PRO A 69 3.44 10.13 -15.77
C PRO A 69 4.32 11.21 -16.40
N ASP A 70 5.46 11.51 -15.78
CA ASP A 70 6.42 12.51 -16.29
C ASP A 70 7.03 12.08 -17.63
N GLN A 71 7.12 10.77 -17.88
CA GLN A 71 7.62 10.18 -19.12
C GLN A 71 6.51 9.71 -20.08
N GLY A 72 5.23 9.90 -19.71
CA GLY A 72 4.08 9.43 -20.50
C GLY A 72 3.93 7.90 -20.55
N ALA A 73 4.51 7.17 -19.60
CA ALA A 73 4.38 5.72 -19.50
C ALA A 73 3.29 5.35 -18.47
N PHE A 74 2.31 4.55 -18.88
CA PHE A 74 1.16 4.19 -18.04
C PHE A 74 0.80 2.71 -18.21
N ASP A 75 0.27 2.11 -17.14
CA ASP A 75 -0.18 0.71 -17.06
C ASP A 75 0.85 -0.31 -17.57
N ILE A 76 2.14 -0.06 -17.33
CA ILE A 76 3.21 -0.96 -17.75
C ILE A 76 3.19 -2.19 -16.84
N ALA A 77 3.00 -3.37 -17.44
CA ALA A 77 2.94 -4.62 -16.67
C ALA A 77 4.26 -4.88 -15.92
N ILE A 78 4.13 -5.28 -14.66
CA ILE A 78 5.23 -5.83 -13.86
C ILE A 78 5.37 -7.31 -14.21
N SER A 79 6.59 -7.72 -14.56
CA SER A 79 6.90 -9.08 -15.01
C SER A 79 7.03 -10.05 -13.84
N SER A 80 7.57 -9.59 -12.70
CA SER A 80 7.72 -10.42 -11.50
C SER A 80 7.69 -9.56 -10.24
N ILE A 81 6.95 -10.02 -9.22
CA ILE A 81 7.00 -9.47 -7.86
C ILE A 81 7.32 -10.61 -6.91
N ARG A 82 8.38 -10.46 -6.12
CA ARG A 82 8.78 -11.40 -5.07
C ARG A 82 8.82 -10.66 -3.76
N ALA A 83 8.00 -11.07 -2.80
CA ALA A 83 7.98 -10.50 -1.46
C ALA A 83 8.36 -11.56 -0.44
N THR A 84 9.14 -11.14 0.55
CA THR A 84 9.45 -11.93 1.74
C THR A 84 8.82 -11.21 2.92
N ALA A 85 7.92 -11.88 3.63
CA ALA A 85 7.28 -11.33 4.82
C ALA A 85 7.32 -12.34 5.98
N GLY A 86 7.55 -11.86 7.19
CA GLY A 86 7.42 -12.66 8.43
C GLY A 86 8.63 -13.48 8.90
N ASP A 87 9.75 -13.52 8.16
CA ASP A 87 11.00 -14.21 8.57
C ASP A 87 12.18 -13.24 8.78
N GLY A 88 11.88 -11.94 8.97
CA GLY A 88 12.88 -10.88 9.07
C GLY A 88 12.33 -9.53 8.64
N ALA A 89 13.18 -8.65 8.11
CA ALA A 89 12.73 -7.39 7.53
C ALA A 89 11.93 -7.65 6.25
N ASP A 90 10.68 -7.19 6.25
CA ASP A 90 9.77 -7.38 5.13
C ASP A 90 10.36 -6.71 3.88
N SER A 91 10.64 -7.48 2.83
CA SER A 91 11.32 -6.99 1.63
C SER A 91 10.57 -7.36 0.35
N VAL A 92 10.71 -6.54 -0.69
CA VAL A 92 10.12 -6.77 -2.00
C VAL A 92 11.11 -6.54 -3.13
N PHE A 93 11.05 -7.39 -4.14
CA PHE A 93 11.72 -7.24 -5.42
C PHE A 93 10.67 -7.18 -6.53
N ILE A 94 10.72 -6.12 -7.33
CA ILE A 94 9.81 -5.85 -8.44
C ILE A 94 10.65 -5.75 -9.72
N GLU A 95 10.25 -6.44 -10.78
CA GLU A 95 10.93 -6.40 -12.07
C GLU A 95 9.91 -6.15 -13.19
N SER A 96 10.25 -5.27 -14.12
CA SER A 96 9.52 -5.11 -15.38
C SER A 96 10.48 -5.21 -16.56
N GLN A 97 10.30 -6.25 -17.37
CA GLN A 97 11.07 -6.46 -18.59
C GLN A 97 10.77 -5.39 -19.65
N ALA A 98 9.56 -4.82 -19.64
CA ALA A 98 9.14 -3.79 -20.59
C ALA A 98 9.99 -2.52 -20.49
N VAL A 99 10.41 -2.16 -19.27
CA VAL A 99 11.29 -1.00 -19.02
C VAL A 99 12.73 -1.43 -18.70
N GLN A 100 13.04 -2.73 -18.76
CA GLN A 100 14.36 -3.29 -18.38
C GLN A 100 14.82 -2.77 -17.01
N GLY A 101 13.89 -2.69 -16.07
CA GLY A 101 14.10 -2.07 -14.77
C GLY A 101 13.67 -2.97 -13.62
N SER A 102 14.32 -2.79 -12.47
CA SER A 102 14.00 -3.50 -11.24
C SER A 102 14.07 -2.60 -10.02
N PHE A 103 13.30 -2.93 -8.99
CA PHE A 103 13.29 -2.28 -7.69
C PHE A 103 13.49 -3.32 -6.60
N ALA A 104 14.44 -3.08 -5.69
CA ALA A 104 14.61 -3.86 -4.47
C ALA A 104 14.44 -2.93 -3.28
N GLY A 105 13.52 -3.24 -2.37
CA GLY A 105 13.27 -2.38 -1.22
C GLY A 105 12.75 -3.12 0.00
N GLU A 106 12.91 -2.47 1.14
CA GLU A 106 12.50 -2.93 2.46
C GLU A 106 11.32 -2.08 2.95
N LEU A 107 10.29 -2.75 3.46
CA LEU A 107 9.12 -2.13 4.04
C LEU A 107 9.46 -1.57 5.43
N SER A 108 9.13 -0.32 5.67
CA SER A 108 9.28 0.29 6.99
C SER A 108 8.33 -0.33 8.03
N GLU A 109 8.67 -0.24 9.32
CA GLU A 109 7.90 -0.84 10.42
C GLU A 109 6.43 -0.39 10.46
N ASP A 110 6.18 0.88 10.14
CA ASP A 110 4.84 1.47 10.03
C ASP A 110 4.08 1.07 8.75
N ARG A 111 4.73 0.33 7.84
CA ARG A 111 4.16 -0.20 6.57
C ARG A 111 3.65 0.87 5.61
N MET A 112 4.07 2.12 5.82
CA MET A 112 3.69 3.28 5.02
C MET A 112 4.74 3.64 3.96
N LYS A 113 5.94 3.05 4.05
CA LYS A 113 7.05 3.31 3.14
C LYS A 113 7.76 2.04 2.73
N ILE A 114 8.29 2.02 1.51
CA ILE A 114 9.27 1.04 1.06
C ILE A 114 10.51 1.81 0.62
N VAL A 115 11.63 1.56 1.28
CA VAL A 115 12.91 2.23 1.00
C VAL A 115 13.81 1.26 0.26
N GLY A 116 14.35 1.68 -0.87
CA GLY A 116 15.12 0.77 -1.70
C GLY A 116 15.89 1.45 -2.81
N THR A 117 16.26 0.63 -3.80
CA THR A 117 17.04 1.02 -4.96
C THR A 117 16.32 0.59 -6.23
N TRP A 118 16.15 1.54 -7.15
CA TRP A 118 15.75 1.29 -8.53
C TRP A 118 16.99 1.06 -9.39
N SER A 119 16.95 0.07 -10.28
CA SER A 119 18.02 -0.27 -11.21
C SER A 119 17.49 -0.30 -12.64
N GLN A 120 18.07 0.51 -13.52
CA GLN A 120 17.76 0.55 -14.95
C GLN A 120 19.02 0.92 -15.75
N GLY A 121 20.06 0.11 -15.64
CA GLY A 121 21.41 0.40 -16.15
C GLY A 121 22.23 1.33 -15.25
N ILE A 122 21.57 2.14 -14.43
CA ILE A 122 22.13 2.85 -13.27
C ILE A 122 21.30 2.53 -12.03
N GLU A 123 21.92 2.65 -10.85
CA GLU A 123 21.26 2.45 -9.56
C GLU A 123 20.91 3.80 -8.94
N LEU A 124 19.64 3.97 -8.56
CA LEU A 124 19.10 5.19 -7.99
C LEU A 124 18.35 4.88 -6.69
N PRO A 125 18.58 5.62 -5.60
CA PRO A 125 17.78 5.47 -4.39
C PRO A 125 16.32 5.86 -4.67
N LEU A 126 15.40 5.08 -4.13
CA LEU A 126 13.96 5.31 -4.29
C LEU A 126 13.24 5.03 -2.97
N GLU A 127 12.58 6.07 -2.46
CA GLU A 127 11.58 5.93 -1.40
C GLU A 127 10.19 5.90 -2.04
N LEU A 128 9.44 4.83 -1.76
CA LEU A 128 8.04 4.71 -2.11
C LEU A 128 7.18 4.97 -0.88
N VAL A 129 6.17 5.82 -1.03
CA VAL A 129 5.20 6.14 0.01
C VAL A 129 3.83 5.58 -0.37
N ARG A 130 3.20 4.86 0.55
CA ARG A 130 1.86 4.31 0.37
C ARG A 130 0.86 5.44 0.18
N GLN A 131 0.04 5.32 -0.86
CA GLN A 131 -1.03 6.27 -1.11
C GLN A 131 -2.31 5.82 -0.38
N PRO A 132 -2.93 6.69 0.44
CA PRO A 132 -4.09 6.32 1.27
C PRO A 132 -5.39 6.12 0.48
N ASN A 133 -5.41 6.46 -0.81
CA ASN A 133 -6.60 6.34 -1.65
C ASN A 133 -6.21 6.34 -3.14
N ASP A 134 -5.87 5.18 -3.67
CA ASP A 134 -5.93 4.94 -5.11
C ASP A 134 -6.56 3.56 -5.26
N GLU A 135 -7.90 3.55 -5.31
CA GLU A 135 -8.59 2.43 -5.95
C GLU A 135 -7.89 2.20 -7.27
N SER A 136 -7.32 1.01 -7.43
CA SER A 136 -6.66 0.57 -8.65
C SER A 136 -7.44 1.05 -9.88
N PRO A 137 -6.83 1.75 -10.86
CA PRO A 137 -7.50 2.10 -12.11
C PRO A 137 -7.95 0.87 -12.93
N ALA A 138 -7.69 -0.36 -12.45
CA ALA A 138 -8.33 -1.57 -12.96
C ALA A 138 -9.86 -1.60 -12.75
N ALA A 139 -10.42 -0.86 -11.78
CA ALA A 139 -11.87 -0.82 -11.54
C ALA A 139 -12.63 0.20 -12.43
N ALA A 140 -11.92 1.10 -13.12
CA ALA A 140 -12.53 2.18 -13.91
C ALA A 140 -12.50 1.96 -15.43
N ARG A 141 -12.37 0.71 -15.91
CA ARG A 141 -12.49 0.38 -17.35
C ARG A 141 -13.91 0.01 -17.81
N ASP A 142 -14.93 0.21 -16.98
CA ASP A 142 -16.31 0.32 -17.46
C ASP A 142 -16.60 1.78 -17.85
N GLY A 143 -16.36 2.15 -19.12
CA GLY A 143 -16.87 3.41 -19.67
C GLY A 143 -15.99 4.22 -20.61
N PHE A 144 -14.78 3.79 -20.99
CA PHE A 144 -14.06 4.48 -22.07
C PHE A 144 -14.49 3.94 -23.44
N VAL A 145 -15.61 4.46 -23.95
CA VAL A 145 -15.94 4.40 -25.38
C VAL A 145 -14.99 5.37 -26.10
N PRO A 146 -14.08 4.91 -26.98
CA PRO A 146 -13.29 5.83 -27.78
C PRO A 146 -14.25 6.64 -28.67
N PRO A 147 -14.07 7.97 -28.83
CA PRO A 147 -14.84 8.69 -29.83
C PRO A 147 -14.52 8.07 -31.18
N ALA A 148 -15.57 7.64 -31.88
CA ALA A 148 -15.48 7.16 -33.25
C ALA A 148 -14.71 8.19 -34.06
N ARG A 149 -13.65 7.72 -34.74
CA ARG A 149 -12.90 8.48 -35.72
C ARG A 149 -13.90 9.02 -36.73
N HIS A 150 -14.18 10.32 -36.67
CA HIS A 150 -14.76 11.05 -37.78
C HIS A 150 -13.60 11.63 -38.60
N GLU A 151 -13.71 11.37 -39.91
CA GLU A 151 -12.98 11.90 -41.06
C GLU A 151 -11.47 11.63 -41.21
#